data_AF-A0A9D4PZP0-F1
#
_entry.id   AF-A0A9D4PZP0-F1
#
_cell.length_a   1.000
_cell.length_b   1.000
_cell.length_c   1.000
_cell.angle_alpha   90.00
_cell.angle_beta   90.00
_cell.angle_gamma   90.00
#
_symmetry.space_group_name_H-M   'P 1'
#
loop_
_entity.id
_entity.type
_entity.pdbx_description
1 polymer ?
#
loop_
_entity_poly.entity_id
_entity_poly.type
_entity_poly.pdbx_seq_one_letter_code
_entity_poly.pdbx_strand_id
1 'polypeptide(L)'
;MSHSMDVLSSPPFNTAMHALRKLKHPAEGRYTVQPSGQLQACGHHVRALLMACSGALAAGMALGYGSAAMPSIERRFRRDAPSEPPDNRWIPDSLFLGASVGALISGILLHLAGHRRTLLLCSGGLTSFWVSLMLANKVSMMVVSRVAIGICVGVITNCVCLYVTDVAPPAKRTLYGGLVEVATSAGMLCAYAMAGFAWQQQAVGCAMASVPMLALQRYVIENPRWLMSKHLSLDADTALMRLYGVDPPPDFRDHKGKAAEEQKPAATSSRLWPSNTR
;
A
#
# COMPACT_ATOMS: atom_id res chain seq x y z
N MET A 1 -40.76 7.11 28.86
CA MET A 1 -40.82 7.26 27.40
C MET A 1 -39.39 7.46 26.90
N SER A 2 -38.68 6.34 26.78
CA SER A 2 -37.29 6.24 26.37
C SER A 2 -37.27 5.71 24.94
N HIS A 3 -36.98 6.58 23.97
CA HIS A 3 -36.64 6.14 22.63
C HIS A 3 -35.52 7.01 22.09
N SER A 4 -34.55 6.34 21.46
CA SER A 4 -33.54 6.89 20.53
C SER A 4 -32.17 7.25 21.12
N MET A 5 -31.47 6.26 21.68
CA MET A 5 -30.00 6.26 21.79
C MET A 5 -29.34 4.94 21.34
N ASP A 6 -29.97 4.17 20.43
CA ASP A 6 -29.44 2.88 19.95
C ASP A 6 -28.91 2.94 18.50
N VAL A 7 -28.18 3.99 18.13
CA VAL A 7 -27.62 4.13 16.75
C VAL A 7 -26.09 3.93 16.70
N LEU A 8 -25.42 3.63 17.82
CA LEU A 8 -23.94 3.68 17.90
C LEU A 8 -23.20 2.36 18.17
N SER A 9 -23.82 1.18 18.03
CA SER A 9 -23.12 -0.08 18.40
C SER A 9 -23.18 -1.25 17.40
N SER A 10 -23.73 -1.11 16.20
CA SER A 10 -23.66 -2.23 15.25
C SER A 10 -22.21 -2.41 14.74
N PRO A 11 -21.54 -3.55 15.00
CA PRO A 11 -20.18 -3.77 14.51
C PRO A 11 -20.20 -3.81 12.97
N PRO A 12 -19.11 -3.37 12.29
CA PRO A 12 -19.04 -3.39 10.83
C PRO A 12 -19.11 -4.81 10.23
N PHE A 13 -18.99 -5.86 11.06
CA PHE A 13 -19.35 -7.23 10.71
C PHE A 13 -20.84 -7.37 10.34
N ASN A 14 -21.73 -6.79 11.15
CA ASN A 14 -23.17 -6.80 10.87
C ASN A 14 -23.52 -5.94 9.67
N THR A 15 -22.83 -4.82 9.45
CA THR A 15 -23.06 -3.95 8.28
C THR A 15 -22.54 -4.58 6.99
N ALA A 16 -21.41 -5.29 7.03
CA ALA A 16 -20.89 -6.07 5.91
C ALA A 16 -21.78 -7.28 5.61
N MET A 17 -22.20 -8.03 6.64
CA MET A 17 -23.21 -9.09 6.52
C MET A 17 -24.55 -8.57 5.99
N HIS A 18 -25.03 -7.42 6.47
CA HIS A 18 -26.27 -6.79 5.97
C HIS A 18 -26.13 -6.27 4.53
N ALA A 19 -24.96 -5.76 4.15
CA ALA A 19 -24.69 -5.37 2.76
C ALA A 19 -24.65 -6.60 1.83
N LEU A 20 -24.04 -7.69 2.30
CA LEU A 20 -24.08 -9.00 1.63
C LEU A 20 -25.50 -9.59 1.60
N ARG A 21 -26.34 -9.31 2.61
CA ARG A 21 -27.76 -9.70 2.68
C ARG A 21 -28.64 -8.94 1.69
N LYS A 22 -28.30 -7.68 1.40
CA LYS A 22 -28.99 -6.83 0.41
C LYS A 22 -28.57 -7.13 -1.03
N LEU A 23 -27.36 -7.63 -1.24
CA LEU A 23 -26.94 -8.23 -2.50
C LEU A 23 -27.65 -9.59 -2.61
N LYS A 24 -28.76 -9.61 -3.34
CA LYS A 24 -29.69 -10.73 -3.59
C LYS A 24 -28.99 -11.96 -4.20
N HIS A 25 -28.06 -12.57 -3.46
CA HIS A 25 -27.39 -13.82 -3.79
C HIS A 25 -27.69 -14.84 -2.67
N PRO A 26 -27.95 -16.12 -3.03
CA PRO A 26 -28.27 -17.19 -2.09
C PRO A 26 -27.00 -17.66 -1.37
N ALA A 27 -26.41 -16.78 -0.57
CA ALA A 27 -25.14 -16.96 0.12
C ALA A 27 -25.29 -17.12 1.64
N GLU A 28 -26.52 -17.05 2.19
CA GLU A 28 -26.78 -17.18 3.63
C GLU A 28 -26.36 -18.54 4.24
N GLY A 29 -25.97 -19.53 3.42
CA GLY A 29 -25.48 -20.84 3.90
C GLY A 29 -24.10 -21.28 3.37
N ARG A 30 -23.33 -20.42 2.68
CA ARG A 30 -22.08 -20.84 1.99
C ARG A 30 -20.79 -20.65 2.79
N TYR A 31 -20.87 -20.02 3.95
CA TYR A 31 -19.70 -19.47 4.63
C TYR A 31 -19.70 -19.94 6.10
N THR A 32 -19.00 -21.03 6.38
CA THR A 32 -18.77 -21.54 7.74
C THR A 32 -17.47 -20.94 8.31
N VAL A 33 -17.50 -20.51 9.58
CA VAL A 33 -16.33 -19.95 10.29
C VAL A 33 -15.71 -21.06 11.14
N GLN A 34 -14.52 -21.53 10.77
CA GLN A 34 -13.81 -22.60 11.49
C GLN A 34 -12.65 -22.04 12.34
N PRO A 35 -12.39 -22.55 13.56
CA PRO A 35 -11.35 -22.01 14.46
C PRO A 35 -9.91 -22.11 13.93
N SER A 36 -9.61 -23.04 13.02
CA SER A 36 -8.31 -23.18 12.33
C SER A 36 -8.02 -22.01 11.36
N GLY A 37 -9.07 -21.40 10.79
CA GLY A 37 -8.97 -20.23 9.92
C GLY A 37 -8.51 -18.96 10.65
N GLN A 38 -8.73 -18.86 11.97
CA GLN A 38 -8.33 -17.70 12.76
C GLN A 38 -6.81 -17.57 12.91
N LEU A 39 -6.07 -18.68 12.97
CA LEU A 39 -4.60 -18.65 13.03
C LEU A 39 -3.97 -18.20 11.70
N GLN A 40 -4.54 -18.66 10.58
CA GLN A 40 -4.11 -18.21 9.25
C GLN A 40 -4.50 -16.74 8.99
N ALA A 41 -5.67 -16.30 9.43
CA ALA A 41 -6.07 -14.89 9.37
C ALA A 41 -5.10 -14.01 10.18
N CYS A 42 -4.72 -14.42 11.39
CA CYS A 42 -3.73 -13.73 12.22
C CYS A 42 -2.39 -13.53 11.47
N GLY A 43 -1.88 -14.56 10.80
CA GLY A 43 -0.66 -14.47 9.99
C GLY A 43 -0.77 -13.51 8.80
N HIS A 44 -1.96 -13.36 8.20
CA HIS A 44 -2.21 -12.39 7.13
C HIS A 44 -2.31 -10.95 7.65
N HIS A 45 -2.97 -10.73 8.80
CA HIS A 45 -3.04 -9.42 9.44
C HIS A 45 -1.66 -8.89 9.84
N VAL A 46 -0.77 -9.76 10.37
CA VAL A 46 0.61 -9.38 10.70
C VAL A 46 1.39 -8.95 9.46
N ARG A 47 1.28 -9.70 8.35
CA ARG A 47 1.96 -9.36 7.09
C ARG A 47 1.43 -8.05 6.49
N ALA A 48 0.12 -7.85 6.54
CA ALA A 48 -0.54 -6.62 6.10
C ALA A 48 -0.08 -5.41 6.92
N LEU A 49 0.04 -5.57 8.24
CA LEU A 49 0.54 -4.55 9.15
C LEU A 49 2.02 -4.25 8.91
N LEU A 50 2.87 -5.27 8.70
CA LEU A 50 4.27 -5.07 8.36
C LEU A 50 4.45 -4.25 7.07
N MET A 51 3.64 -4.54 6.05
CA MET A 51 3.62 -3.74 4.82
C MET A 51 3.23 -2.28 5.12
N ALA A 52 2.14 -2.06 5.86
CA ALA A 52 1.68 -0.73 6.25
C ALA A 52 2.76 0.05 7.03
N CYS A 53 3.38 -0.58 8.03
CA CYS A 53 4.45 0.02 8.82
C CYS A 53 5.69 0.34 7.98
N SER A 54 6.03 -0.49 6.99
CA SER A 54 7.17 -0.21 6.10
C SER A 54 6.94 1.03 5.23
N GLY A 55 5.74 1.21 4.68
CA GLY A 55 5.38 2.41 3.93
C GLY A 55 5.32 3.66 4.82
N ALA A 56 4.79 3.52 6.05
CA ALA A 56 4.76 4.58 7.04
C ALA A 56 6.15 5.03 7.48
N LEU A 57 7.08 4.08 7.69
CA LEU A 57 8.47 4.38 8.00
C LEU A 57 9.17 5.12 6.86
N ALA A 58 8.97 4.68 5.61
CA ALA A 58 9.51 5.36 4.43
C ALA A 58 8.95 6.80 4.28
N ALA A 59 7.65 6.99 4.51
CA ALA A 59 7.00 8.29 4.55
C ALA A 59 7.57 9.19 5.67
N GLY A 60 7.74 8.64 6.87
CA GLY A 60 8.36 9.32 8.01
C GLY A 60 9.78 9.79 7.73
N MET A 61 10.60 8.95 7.11
CA MET A 61 11.95 9.34 6.67
C MET A 61 11.91 10.48 5.64
N ALA A 62 10.97 10.43 4.67
CA ALA A 62 10.83 11.48 3.67
C ALA A 62 10.42 12.84 4.26
N LEU A 63 9.59 12.83 5.31
CA LEU A 63 9.19 13.99 6.10
C LEU A 63 10.38 14.58 6.86
N GLY A 64 11.15 13.75 7.57
CA GLY A 64 12.32 14.20 8.33
C GLY A 64 13.52 14.64 7.49
N TYR A 65 13.66 14.12 6.27
CA TYR A 65 14.78 14.40 5.36
C TYR A 65 15.01 15.90 5.13
N GLY A 66 13.93 16.66 4.91
CA GLY A 66 14.04 18.08 4.57
C GLY A 66 14.84 18.85 5.62
N SER A 67 14.47 18.70 6.89
CA SER A 67 15.14 19.34 8.01
C SER A 67 16.54 18.77 8.28
N ALA A 68 16.71 17.44 8.23
CA ALA A 68 18.01 16.80 8.47
C ALA A 68 19.06 17.10 7.39
N ALA A 69 18.64 17.33 6.14
CA ALA A 69 19.53 17.56 5.01
C ALA A 69 19.90 19.04 4.81
N MET A 70 19.10 19.98 5.31
CA MET A 70 19.32 21.42 5.11
C MET A 70 20.74 21.89 5.45
N PRO A 71 21.34 21.53 6.60
CA PRO A 71 22.69 21.99 6.95
C PRO A 71 23.77 21.49 5.99
N SER A 72 23.58 20.31 5.36
CA SER A 72 24.52 19.80 4.35
C SER A 72 24.31 20.50 3.00
N ILE A 73 23.06 20.77 2.63
CA ILE A 73 22.69 21.44 1.39
C ILE A 73 23.16 22.90 1.39
N GLU A 74 22.94 23.64 2.47
CA GLU A 74 23.38 25.04 2.60
C GLU A 74 24.90 25.16 2.51
N ARG A 75 25.65 24.26 3.17
CA ARG A 75 27.12 24.24 3.09
C ARG A 75 27.64 24.04 1.67
N ARG A 76 26.96 23.22 0.86
CA ARG A 76 27.32 23.01 -0.56
C ARG A 76 27.06 24.27 -1.38
N PHE A 77 25.85 24.85 -1.29
CA PHE A 77 25.51 26.03 -2.08
C PHE A 77 26.34 27.27 -1.70
N ARG A 78 26.67 27.46 -0.41
CA ARG A 78 27.61 28.52 0.00
C ARG A 78 29.02 28.32 -0.54
N ARG A 79 29.47 27.08 -0.72
CA ARG A 79 30.79 26.80 -1.30
C ARG A 79 30.82 27.12 -2.78
N ASP A 80 29.75 26.76 -3.50
CA ASP A 80 29.66 26.94 -4.95
C ASP A 80 29.39 28.41 -5.34
N ALA A 81 28.69 29.17 -4.50
CA ALA A 81 28.42 30.60 -4.71
C ALA A 81 28.47 31.41 -3.39
N PRO A 82 29.65 31.88 -2.95
CA PRO A 82 29.81 32.58 -1.67
C PRO A 82 29.15 33.97 -1.60
N SER A 83 28.90 34.60 -2.74
CA SER A 83 28.40 35.98 -2.86
C SER A 83 26.88 36.10 -2.94
N GLU A 84 26.15 35.00 -3.14
CA GLU A 84 24.70 34.98 -3.26
C GLU A 84 24.06 34.31 -2.03
N PRO A 85 22.96 34.86 -1.47
CA PRO A 85 22.21 34.16 -0.45
C PRO A 85 21.62 32.87 -1.05
N PRO A 86 21.78 31.69 -0.41
CA PRO A 86 21.24 30.46 -0.94
C PRO A 86 19.71 30.54 -0.93
N ASP A 87 19.09 30.62 -2.12
CA ASP A 87 17.64 30.53 -2.27
C ASP A 87 17.20 29.07 -2.15
N ASN A 88 17.37 28.48 -0.97
CA ASN A 88 17.11 27.07 -0.67
C ASN A 88 15.94 26.87 0.31
N ARG A 89 15.23 27.94 0.68
CA ARG A 89 14.16 27.95 1.68
C ARG A 89 12.97 27.06 1.32
N TRP A 90 12.71 26.87 0.04
CA TRP A 90 11.55 26.16 -0.51
C TRP A 90 11.78 24.64 -0.61
N ILE A 91 13.02 24.16 -0.40
CA ILE A 91 13.33 22.72 -0.47
C ILE A 91 12.54 21.89 0.57
N PRO A 92 12.51 22.23 1.88
CA PRO A 92 11.72 21.46 2.85
C PRO A 92 10.21 21.52 2.57
N ASP A 93 9.70 22.71 2.24
CA ASP A 93 8.26 22.97 2.06
C ASP A 93 7.69 22.30 0.80
N SER A 94 8.51 22.13 -0.23
CA SER A 94 8.12 21.50 -1.50
C SER A 94 7.57 20.08 -1.36
N LEU A 95 7.99 19.34 -0.31
CA LEU A 95 7.43 18.03 -0.01
C LEU A 95 5.95 18.12 0.35
N PHE A 96 5.58 19.08 1.20
CA PHE A 96 4.20 19.25 1.66
C PHE A 96 3.29 19.66 0.51
N LEU A 97 3.76 20.52 -0.39
CA LEU A 97 3.05 20.86 -1.63
C LEU A 97 2.76 19.61 -2.46
N GLY A 98 3.77 18.75 -2.67
CA GLY A 98 3.59 17.48 -3.37
C GLY A 98 2.62 16.55 -2.64
N ALA A 99 2.73 16.44 -1.32
CA ALA A 99 1.89 15.58 -0.50
C ALA A 99 0.41 16.00 -0.53
N SER A 100 0.11 17.31 -0.52
CA SER A 100 -1.25 17.82 -0.69
C SER A 100 -1.85 17.38 -2.03
N VAL A 101 -1.09 17.51 -3.13
CA VAL A 101 -1.55 17.06 -4.45
C VAL A 101 -1.72 15.53 -4.49
N GLY A 102 -0.77 14.78 -3.91
CA GLY A 102 -0.84 13.33 -3.81
C GLY A 102 -2.07 12.84 -3.04
N ALA A 103 -2.41 13.51 -1.94
CA ALA A 103 -3.59 13.19 -1.15
C ALA A 103 -4.88 13.35 -1.96
N LEU A 104 -5.01 14.40 -2.77
CA LEU A 104 -6.18 14.61 -3.64
C LEU A 104 -6.31 13.53 -4.73
N ILE A 105 -5.20 13.16 -5.35
CA ILE A 105 -5.17 12.18 -6.45
C ILE A 105 -5.36 10.74 -5.94
N SER A 106 -4.97 10.46 -4.69
CA SER A 106 -4.97 9.11 -4.11
C SER A 106 -6.33 8.40 -4.19
N GLY A 107 -7.44 9.11 -3.99
CA GLY A 107 -8.78 8.53 -4.06
C GLY A 107 -9.14 8.02 -5.46
N ILE A 108 -8.74 8.76 -6.49
CA ILE A 108 -8.92 8.37 -7.90
C ILE A 108 -8.06 7.14 -8.20
N LEU A 109 -6.79 7.17 -7.81
CA LEU A 109 -5.85 6.06 -8.02
C LEU A 109 -6.33 4.77 -7.35
N LEU A 110 -6.78 4.84 -6.11
CA LEU A 110 -7.32 3.70 -5.38
C LEU A 110 -8.57 3.12 -6.04
N HIS A 111 -9.47 3.97 -6.55
CA HIS A 111 -10.67 3.51 -7.23
C HIS A 111 -10.37 2.83 -8.57
N LEU A 112 -9.41 3.35 -9.35
CA LEU A 112 -9.06 2.80 -10.65
C LEU A 112 -8.14 1.57 -10.56
N ALA A 113 -7.08 1.65 -9.76
CA ALA A 113 -5.99 0.69 -9.76
C ALA A 113 -6.03 -0.30 -8.58
N GLY A 114 -6.77 0.00 -7.52
CA GLY A 114 -6.76 -0.78 -6.27
C GLY A 114 -5.53 -0.49 -5.40
N HIS A 115 -5.51 -1.02 -4.18
CA HIS A 115 -4.45 -0.80 -3.21
C HIS A 115 -3.11 -1.36 -3.68
N ARG A 116 -3.09 -2.58 -4.22
CA ARG A 116 -1.84 -3.27 -4.56
C ARG A 116 -1.10 -2.57 -5.69
N ARG A 117 -1.80 -2.19 -6.76
CA ARG A 117 -1.18 -1.51 -7.91
C ARG A 117 -0.79 -0.07 -7.58
N THR A 118 -1.63 0.64 -6.82
CA THR A 118 -1.34 2.01 -6.38
C THR A 118 -0.06 2.06 -5.55
N LEU A 119 0.07 1.19 -4.54
CA LEU A 119 1.27 1.11 -3.72
C LEU A 119 2.50 0.74 -4.55
N LEU A 120 2.37 -0.13 -5.55
CA LEU A 120 3.48 -0.56 -6.42
C LEU A 120 4.01 0.57 -7.31
N LEU A 121 3.11 1.31 -7.93
CA LEU A 121 3.47 2.49 -8.72
C LEU A 121 4.12 3.55 -7.84
N CYS A 122 3.55 3.82 -6.66
CA CYS A 122 4.08 4.85 -5.78
C CYS A 122 5.41 4.46 -5.13
N SER A 123 5.62 3.21 -4.74
CA SER A 123 6.90 2.80 -4.16
C SER A 123 8.02 2.73 -5.19
N GLY A 124 7.72 2.27 -6.42
CA GLY A 124 8.66 2.34 -7.53
C GLY A 124 9.03 3.79 -7.86
N GLY A 125 8.02 4.66 -7.98
CA GLY A 125 8.21 6.09 -8.17
C GLY A 125 9.02 6.74 -7.05
N LEU A 126 8.71 6.42 -5.79
CA LEU A 126 9.42 6.93 -4.62
C LEU A 126 10.92 6.62 -4.70
N THR A 127 11.30 5.36 -4.96
CA THR A 127 12.70 4.97 -5.14
C THR A 127 13.35 5.70 -6.32
N SER A 128 12.67 5.80 -7.46
CA SER A 128 13.18 6.52 -8.64
C SER A 128 13.39 8.01 -8.36
N PHE A 129 12.49 8.67 -7.64
CA PHE A 129 12.61 10.09 -7.32
C PHE A 129 13.67 10.37 -6.26
N TRP A 130 13.93 9.43 -5.34
CA TRP A 130 15.11 9.52 -4.47
C TRP A 130 16.41 9.47 -5.26
N VAL A 131 16.51 8.59 -6.27
CA VAL A 131 17.67 8.53 -7.17
C VAL A 131 17.81 9.83 -7.98
N SER A 132 16.70 10.37 -8.50
CA SER A 132 16.68 11.68 -9.16
C SER A 132 17.19 12.80 -8.25
N LEU A 133 16.79 12.78 -6.96
CA LEU A 133 17.27 13.74 -5.99
C LEU A 133 18.78 13.64 -5.77
N MET A 134 19.36 12.42 -5.69
CA MET A 134 20.81 12.23 -5.53
C MET A 134 21.64 12.84 -6.66
N LEU A 135 21.10 12.78 -7.89
CA LEU A 135 21.71 13.31 -9.10
C LEU A 135 21.48 14.81 -9.29
N ALA A 136 20.74 15.46 -8.37
CA ALA A 136 20.41 16.86 -8.51
C ALA A 136 21.64 17.76 -8.33
N ASN A 137 21.92 18.56 -9.36
CA ASN A 137 23.01 19.55 -9.37
C ASN A 137 22.53 20.99 -9.14
N LYS A 138 21.22 21.24 -9.20
CA LYS A 138 20.59 22.57 -9.05
C LYS A 138 19.45 22.49 -8.04
N VAL A 139 19.19 23.59 -7.32
CA VAL A 139 18.08 23.71 -6.35
C VAL A 139 16.73 23.37 -7.01
N SER A 140 16.48 23.85 -8.23
CA SER A 140 15.25 23.56 -8.97
C SER A 140 15.01 22.06 -9.17
N MET A 141 16.05 21.30 -9.51
CA MET A 141 15.96 19.85 -9.68
C MET A 141 15.73 19.13 -8.35
N MET A 142 16.30 19.63 -7.25
CA MET A 142 16.03 19.12 -5.91
C MET A 142 14.55 19.33 -5.54
N VAL A 143 14.01 20.51 -5.78
CA VAL A 143 12.62 20.85 -5.50
C VAL A 143 11.67 20.00 -6.33
N VAL A 144 11.88 19.89 -7.64
CA VAL A 144 11.03 19.04 -8.50
C VAL A 144 11.04 17.59 -8.01
N SER A 145 12.21 17.06 -7.65
CA SER A 145 12.32 15.70 -7.10
C SER A 145 11.59 15.58 -5.74
N ARG A 146 11.67 16.59 -4.88
CA ARG A 146 10.98 16.62 -3.58
C ARG A 146 9.46 16.74 -3.71
N VAL A 147 8.95 17.52 -4.67
CA VAL A 147 7.53 17.55 -5.00
C VAL A 147 7.06 16.18 -5.47
N ALA A 148 7.82 15.53 -6.37
CA ALA A 148 7.49 14.19 -6.86
C ALA A 148 7.50 13.12 -5.75
N ILE A 149 8.50 13.15 -4.87
CA ILE A 149 8.55 12.34 -3.64
C ILE A 149 7.30 12.61 -2.78
N GLY A 150 6.95 13.90 -2.60
CA GLY A 150 5.78 14.32 -1.84
C GLY A 150 4.48 13.73 -2.37
N ILE A 151 4.28 13.75 -3.69
CA ILE A 151 3.11 13.13 -4.34
C ILE A 151 3.04 11.63 -4.00
N CYS A 152 4.14 10.90 -4.15
CA CYS A 152 4.19 9.48 -3.78
C CYS A 152 3.88 9.26 -2.30
N VAL A 153 4.48 10.04 -1.40
CA VAL A 153 4.26 9.95 0.05
C VAL A 153 2.80 10.23 0.40
N GLY A 154 2.19 11.27 -0.16
CA GLY A 154 0.78 11.61 0.09
C GLY A 154 -0.18 10.49 -0.35
N VAL A 155 0.09 9.88 -1.52
CA VAL A 155 -0.70 8.72 -1.98
C VAL A 155 -0.49 7.51 -1.07
N ILE A 156 0.76 7.20 -0.71
CA ILE A 156 1.10 6.05 0.15
C ILE A 156 0.42 6.19 1.51
N THR A 157 0.53 7.34 2.17
CA THR A 157 -0.06 7.56 3.48
C THR A 157 -1.58 7.36 3.46
N ASN A 158 -2.28 7.92 2.47
CA ASN A 158 -3.73 7.72 2.39
C ASN A 158 -4.11 6.25 2.07
N CYS A 159 -3.38 5.61 1.16
CA CYS A 159 -3.56 4.19 0.85
C CYS A 159 -3.34 3.30 2.07
N VAL A 160 -2.32 3.58 2.87
CA VAL A 160 -2.00 2.83 4.09
C VAL A 160 -3.10 3.02 5.14
N CYS A 161 -3.58 4.24 5.36
CA CYS A 161 -4.69 4.51 6.27
C CYS A 161 -5.94 3.71 5.88
N LEU A 162 -6.35 3.78 4.62
CA LEU A 162 -7.52 3.07 4.12
C LEU A 162 -7.33 1.54 4.21
N TYR A 163 -6.17 1.05 3.79
CA TYR A 163 -5.85 -0.37 3.86
C TYR A 163 -5.89 -0.93 5.28
N VAL A 164 -5.29 -0.21 6.23
CA VAL A 164 -5.30 -0.61 7.65
C VAL A 164 -6.73 -0.64 8.17
N THR A 165 -7.56 0.31 7.77
CA THR A 165 -8.97 0.33 8.19
C THR A 165 -9.82 -0.79 7.60
N ASP A 166 -9.47 -1.28 6.41
CA ASP A 166 -10.13 -2.39 5.75
C ASP A 166 -9.70 -3.75 6.32
N VAL A 167 -8.43 -3.87 6.73
CA VAL A 167 -7.85 -5.13 7.24
C VAL A 167 -8.00 -5.29 8.76
N ALA A 168 -8.07 -4.19 9.51
CA ALA A 168 -8.08 -4.26 10.97
C ALA A 168 -9.42 -4.78 11.53
N PRO A 169 -9.39 -5.67 12.54
CA PRO A 169 -10.59 -6.04 13.28
C PRO A 169 -11.23 -4.81 13.94
N PRO A 170 -12.58 -4.76 14.06
CA PRO A 170 -13.28 -3.57 14.55
C PRO A 170 -12.76 -3.08 15.92
N ALA A 171 -12.48 -4.02 16.83
CA ALA A 171 -12.01 -3.73 18.18
C ALA A 171 -10.54 -3.26 18.24
N LYS A 172 -9.74 -3.49 17.19
CA LYS A 172 -8.29 -3.19 17.18
C LYS A 172 -7.91 -2.14 16.13
N ARG A 173 -8.87 -1.54 15.43
CA ARG A 173 -8.63 -0.57 14.36
C ARG A 173 -7.75 0.61 14.81
N THR A 174 -8.00 1.14 16.00
CA THR A 174 -7.19 2.22 16.59
C THR A 174 -5.76 1.77 16.90
N LEU A 175 -5.57 0.55 17.40
CA LEU A 175 -4.24 0.01 17.68
C LEU A 175 -3.40 -0.10 16.40
N TYR A 176 -4.01 -0.57 15.30
CA TYR A 176 -3.29 -0.70 14.02
C TYR A 176 -2.92 0.68 13.46
N GLY A 177 -3.82 1.67 13.55
CA GLY A 177 -3.52 3.05 13.19
C GLY A 177 -2.39 3.64 14.05
N GLY A 178 -2.40 3.37 15.35
CA GLY A 178 -1.32 3.80 16.26
C GLY A 178 0.04 3.19 15.90
N LEU A 179 0.09 1.91 15.54
CA LEU A 179 1.34 1.25 15.12
C LEU A 179 1.92 1.84 13.83
N VAL A 180 1.05 2.22 12.89
CA VAL A 180 1.43 2.92 11.66
C VAL A 180 2.03 4.28 12.00
N GLU A 181 1.42 5.03 12.91
CA GLU A 181 1.93 6.35 13.32
C GLU A 181 3.25 6.27 14.10
N VAL A 182 3.40 5.25 14.96
CA VAL A 182 4.67 4.94 15.62
C VAL A 182 5.76 4.64 14.59
N ALA A 183 5.44 3.90 13.52
CA ALA A 183 6.38 3.63 12.44
C ALA A 183 6.75 4.92 11.66
N THR A 184 5.79 5.81 11.39
CA THR A 184 6.06 7.14 10.81
C THR A 184 7.01 7.95 11.69
N SER A 185 6.74 8.00 13.00
CA SER A 185 7.56 8.70 13.98
C SER A 185 8.98 8.12 14.05
N ALA A 186 9.10 6.79 14.05
CA ALA A 186 10.38 6.10 14.01
C ALA A 186 11.17 6.43 12.72
N GLY A 187 10.50 6.46 11.56
CA GLY A 187 11.12 6.88 10.31
C GLY A 187 11.66 8.31 10.37
N MET A 188 10.90 9.24 10.96
CA MET A 188 11.35 10.62 11.14
C MET A 188 12.56 10.70 12.08
N LEU A 189 12.56 9.93 13.17
CA LEU A 189 13.70 9.85 14.09
C LEU A 189 14.95 9.31 13.37
N CYS A 190 14.81 8.28 12.53
CA CYS A 190 15.93 7.77 11.74
C CYS A 190 16.48 8.82 10.77
N ALA A 191 15.62 9.63 10.14
CA ALA A 191 16.09 10.72 9.28
C ALA A 191 16.91 11.75 10.08
N TYR A 192 16.48 12.12 11.29
CA TYR A 192 17.24 13.02 12.16
C TYR A 192 18.55 12.41 12.66
N ALA A 193 18.58 11.10 12.95
CA ALA A 193 19.81 10.42 13.30
C ALA A 193 20.86 10.50 12.19
N MET A 194 20.42 10.66 10.94
CA MET A 194 21.30 10.84 9.78
C MET A 194 21.71 12.30 9.54
N ALA A 195 21.32 13.28 10.35
CA ALA A 195 21.58 14.72 10.14
C ALA A 195 23.08 15.07 9.98
N GLY A 196 23.99 14.26 10.53
CA GLY A 196 25.43 14.45 10.39
C GLY A 196 26.02 14.07 9.03
N PHE A 197 25.31 13.28 8.23
CA PHE A 197 25.78 12.79 6.94
C PHE A 197 25.53 13.79 5.80
N ALA A 198 26.15 13.55 4.65
CA ALA A 198 25.88 14.34 3.46
C ALA A 198 24.45 14.10 2.95
N TRP A 199 23.84 15.12 2.36
CA TRP A 199 22.45 15.06 1.87
C TRP A 199 22.20 13.94 0.85
N GLN A 200 23.22 13.54 0.08
CA GLN A 200 23.18 12.40 -0.84
C GLN A 200 23.13 11.07 -0.08
N GLN A 201 23.92 10.91 0.98
CA GLN A 201 23.92 9.71 1.82
C GLN A 201 22.59 9.55 2.57
N GLN A 202 22.02 10.67 3.03
CA GLN A 202 20.67 10.70 3.60
C GLN A 202 19.59 10.27 2.59
N ALA A 203 19.70 10.74 1.34
CA ALA A 203 18.79 10.32 0.28
C ALA A 203 18.92 8.82 -0.01
N VAL A 204 20.13 8.25 0.08
CA VAL A 204 20.35 6.80 -0.08
C VAL A 204 19.66 6.02 1.04
N GLY A 205 19.77 6.48 2.29
CA GLY A 205 19.05 5.89 3.42
C GLY A 205 17.53 5.88 3.19
N CYS A 206 16.97 6.99 2.71
CA CYS A 206 15.53 7.09 2.43
C CYS A 206 15.10 6.20 1.25
N ALA A 207 15.92 6.09 0.20
CA ALA A 207 15.68 5.18 -0.91
C ALA A 207 15.68 3.72 -0.45
N MET A 208 16.63 3.34 0.40
CA MET A 208 16.73 1.99 0.97
C MET A 208 15.55 1.65 1.87
N ALA A 209 15.04 2.61 2.65
CA ALA A 209 13.84 2.41 3.47
C ALA A 209 12.57 2.15 2.65
N SER A 210 12.56 2.51 1.36
CA SER A 210 11.45 2.24 0.44
C SER A 210 11.48 0.81 -0.13
N VAL A 211 12.62 0.10 -0.05
CA VAL A 211 12.79 -1.25 -0.59
C VAL A 211 11.96 -2.31 0.15
N PRO A 212 11.88 -2.33 1.49
CA PRO A 212 10.99 -3.25 2.21
C PRO A 212 9.53 -3.07 1.79
N MET A 213 9.10 -1.82 1.57
CA MET A 213 7.75 -1.53 1.10
C MET A 213 7.50 -2.18 -0.27
N LEU A 214 8.42 -2.04 -1.23
CA LEU A 214 8.38 -2.70 -2.55
C LEU A 214 8.33 -4.24 -2.43
N ALA A 215 9.16 -4.82 -1.56
CA ALA A 215 9.23 -6.28 -1.40
C ALA A 215 7.96 -6.87 -0.76
N LEU A 216 7.32 -6.13 0.15
CA LEU A 216 6.16 -6.60 0.91
C LEU A 216 4.84 -6.48 0.14
N GLN A 217 4.83 -5.86 -1.05
CA GLN A 217 3.59 -5.65 -1.82
C GLN A 217 2.91 -6.93 -2.30
N ARG A 218 3.68 -8.01 -2.47
CA ARG A 218 3.14 -9.32 -2.84
C ARG A 218 2.17 -9.89 -1.78
N TYR A 219 2.21 -9.37 -0.57
CA TYR A 219 1.36 -9.78 0.55
C TYR A 219 0.12 -8.90 0.74
N VAL A 220 -0.04 -7.87 -0.09
CA VAL A 220 -1.23 -6.99 -0.04
C VAL A 220 -2.44 -7.78 -0.55
N ILE A 221 -3.46 -7.88 0.31
CA ILE A 221 -4.74 -8.45 -0.07
C ILE A 221 -5.59 -7.31 -0.60
N GLU A 222 -6.05 -7.41 -1.85
CA GLU A 222 -6.86 -6.35 -2.43
C GLU A 222 -8.23 -6.28 -1.74
N ASN A 223 -8.83 -5.08 -1.69
CA ASN A 223 -10.11 -4.90 -0.99
C ASN A 223 -11.19 -5.74 -1.70
N PRO A 224 -11.88 -6.68 -1.00
CA PRO A 224 -12.88 -7.56 -1.61
C PRO A 224 -14.05 -6.79 -2.23
N ARG A 225 -14.39 -5.60 -1.71
CA ARG A 225 -15.42 -4.74 -2.30
C ARG A 225 -15.01 -4.19 -3.67
N TRP A 226 -13.74 -3.82 -3.82
CA TRP A 226 -13.21 -3.35 -5.09
C TRP A 226 -13.11 -4.50 -6.11
N LEU A 227 -12.75 -5.70 -5.67
CA LEU A 227 -12.73 -6.89 -6.54
C LEU A 227 -14.13 -7.26 -7.05
N MET A 228 -15.14 -7.17 -6.17
CA MET A 228 -16.54 -7.38 -6.56
C MET A 228 -17.04 -6.32 -7.55
N SER A 229 -16.68 -5.04 -7.37
CA SER A 229 -17.09 -3.97 -8.31
C SER A 229 -16.42 -4.06 -9.68
N LYS A 230 -15.30 -4.79 -9.79
CA LYS A 230 -14.59 -5.07 -11.05
C LYS A 230 -14.96 -6.42 -11.67
N HIS A 231 -16.01 -7.10 -11.17
CA HIS A 231 -16.46 -8.41 -11.63
C HIS A 231 -15.41 -9.54 -11.51
N LEU A 232 -14.41 -9.39 -10.64
CA LEU A 232 -13.39 -10.41 -10.36
C LEU A 232 -13.81 -11.28 -9.16
N SER A 233 -14.81 -12.13 -9.36
CA SER A 233 -15.44 -12.93 -8.30
C SER A 233 -14.47 -13.92 -7.63
N LEU A 234 -13.57 -14.55 -8.39
CA LEU A 234 -12.61 -15.53 -7.83
C LEU A 234 -11.55 -14.90 -6.91
N ASP A 235 -11.06 -13.72 -7.28
CA ASP A 235 -10.12 -12.98 -6.45
C ASP A 235 -10.83 -12.39 -5.23
N ALA A 236 -12.08 -11.94 -5.37
CA ALA A 236 -12.90 -11.44 -4.27
C ALA A 236 -13.13 -12.52 -3.21
N ASP A 237 -13.49 -13.73 -3.63
CA ASP A 237 -13.64 -14.88 -2.75
C ASP A 237 -12.32 -15.24 -2.05
N THR A 238 -11.20 -15.24 -2.80
CA THR A 238 -9.87 -15.49 -2.22
C THR A 238 -9.48 -14.43 -1.18
N ALA A 239 -9.80 -13.16 -1.43
CA ALA A 239 -9.55 -12.07 -0.49
C ALA A 239 -10.39 -12.20 0.78
N LEU A 240 -11.67 -12.57 0.64
CA LEU A 240 -12.57 -12.85 1.77
C LEU A 240 -12.06 -14.01 2.63
N MET A 241 -11.59 -15.10 2.00
CA MET A 241 -11.00 -16.25 2.72
C MET A 241 -9.76 -15.82 3.52
N ARG A 242 -8.89 -14.99 2.94
CA ARG A 242 -7.64 -14.55 3.60
C ARG A 242 -7.86 -13.55 4.73
N LEU A 243 -8.84 -12.65 4.62
CA LEU A 243 -9.15 -11.66 5.66
C LEU A 243 -9.97 -12.25 6.81
N TYR A 244 -10.99 -13.06 6.49
CA TYR A 244 -12.01 -13.47 7.45
C TYR A 244 -11.92 -14.95 7.84
N GLY A 245 -11.06 -15.75 7.18
CA GLY A 245 -10.89 -17.18 7.50
C GLY A 245 -12.13 -18.02 7.22
N VAL A 246 -12.91 -17.64 6.20
CA VAL A 246 -14.17 -18.27 5.84
C VAL A 246 -13.93 -19.32 4.75
N ASP A 247 -14.66 -20.44 4.78
CA ASP A 247 -14.56 -21.49 3.76
C ASP A 247 -14.94 -21.02 2.34
N PRO A 248 -14.33 -21.62 1.30
CA PRO A 248 -14.73 -21.37 -0.07
C PRO A 248 -16.20 -21.71 -0.30
N PRO A 249 -16.98 -20.87 -1.01
CA PRO A 249 -18.31 -21.26 -1.42
C PRO A 249 -18.22 -22.55 -2.28
N PRO A 250 -19.21 -23.45 -2.23
CA PRO A 250 -19.13 -24.76 -2.90
C PRO A 250 -18.76 -24.70 -4.39
N ASP A 251 -19.08 -23.59 -5.08
CA ASP A 251 -18.78 -23.31 -6.49
C ASP A 251 -17.30 -22.92 -6.76
N PHE A 252 -16.53 -22.57 -5.73
CA PHE A 252 -15.14 -22.11 -5.87
C PHE A 252 -14.18 -23.21 -6.37
N ARG A 253 -14.49 -24.48 -6.09
CA ARG A 253 -13.71 -25.64 -6.58
C ARG A 253 -13.92 -25.87 -8.08
N ASP A 254 -15.12 -25.59 -8.59
CA ASP A 254 -15.46 -25.80 -10.00
C ASP A 254 -14.85 -24.71 -10.90
N HIS A 255 -14.81 -23.45 -10.45
CA HIS A 255 -14.15 -22.39 -11.21
C HIS A 255 -12.63 -22.49 -11.21
N LYS A 256 -12.00 -22.90 -10.08
CA LYS A 256 -10.56 -23.20 -10.08
C LYS A 256 -10.23 -24.49 -10.85
N GLY A 257 -11.12 -25.48 -10.83
CA GLY A 257 -11.02 -26.69 -11.66
C GLY A 257 -10.98 -26.32 -13.14
N LYS A 258 -11.92 -25.50 -13.60
CA LYS A 258 -11.97 -25.00 -14.99
C LYS A 258 -10.75 -24.14 -15.36
N ALA A 259 -10.35 -23.20 -14.49
CA ALA A 259 -9.16 -22.36 -14.75
C ALA A 259 -7.84 -23.16 -14.74
N ALA A 260 -7.73 -24.20 -13.91
CA ALA A 260 -6.57 -25.11 -13.89
C ALA A 260 -6.58 -26.09 -15.07
N GLU A 261 -7.75 -26.44 -15.59
CA GLU A 261 -7.93 -27.27 -16.79
C GLU A 261 -7.61 -26.47 -18.07
N GLU A 262 -7.95 -25.18 -18.11
CA GLU A 262 -7.57 -24.24 -19.19
C GLU A 262 -6.08 -23.88 -19.20
N GLN A 263 -5.39 -23.96 -18.07
CA GLN A 263 -3.95 -23.68 -17.95
C GLN A 263 -3.05 -24.92 -18.11
N LYS A 264 -3.60 -26.13 -18.26
CA LYS A 264 -2.79 -27.25 -18.76
C LYS A 264 -2.41 -26.90 -20.20
N PRO A 265 -1.12 -26.78 -20.56
CA PRO A 265 -0.74 -26.61 -21.95
C PRO A 265 -1.34 -27.78 -22.71
N ALA A 266 -2.13 -27.46 -23.74
CA ALA A 266 -2.71 -28.45 -24.64
C ALA A 266 -1.61 -29.45 -24.99
N ALA A 267 -1.70 -30.65 -24.42
CA ALA A 267 -0.77 -31.71 -24.70
C ALA A 267 -0.87 -31.91 -26.21
N THR A 268 0.21 -31.54 -26.89
CA THR A 268 0.44 -31.68 -28.32
C THR A 268 -0.23 -32.96 -28.81
N SER A 269 -1.34 -32.81 -29.52
CA SER A 269 -1.99 -33.88 -30.27
C SER A 269 -1.02 -34.33 -31.36
N SER A 270 -0.07 -35.18 -31.00
CA SER A 270 0.90 -35.78 -31.91
C SER A 270 0.85 -37.29 -31.76
N ARG A 271 -0.30 -37.88 -32.13
CA ARG A 271 -0.41 -39.28 -32.54
C ARG A 271 -1.78 -39.59 -33.14
N LEU A 272 -2.07 -38.97 -34.29
CA LEU A 272 -3.04 -39.49 -35.25
C LEU A 272 -2.37 -39.48 -36.63
N TRP A 273 -1.55 -40.50 -36.88
CA TRP A 273 -1.25 -40.91 -38.25
C TRP A 273 -1.78 -42.34 -38.40
N PRO A 274 -2.79 -42.60 -39.24
CA PRO A 274 -3.13 -43.95 -39.63
C PRO A 274 -2.09 -44.41 -40.66
N SER A 275 -1.10 -45.19 -40.22
CA SER A 275 -0.22 -45.91 -41.14
C SER A 275 -0.97 -47.12 -41.70
N ASN A 276 -1.63 -46.93 -42.84
CA ASN A 276 -1.90 -48.04 -43.75
C ASN A 276 -2.01 -47.56 -45.20
N THR A 277 -0.95 -47.80 -45.98
CA THR A 277 -1.05 -48.06 -47.42
C THR A 277 0.14 -48.93 -47.86
N ARG A 278 -0.20 -50.19 -48.16
CA ARG A 278 0.47 -51.24 -48.97
C ARG A 278 1.79 -51.83 -48.51
#